data_AF-A0A1S8A9T0-F1
#
_entry.id   AF-A0A1S8A9T0-F1
#
_cell.length_a   1.000
_cell.length_b   1.000
_cell.length_c   1.000
_cell.angle_alpha   90.00
_cell.angle_beta   90.00
_cell.angle_gamma   90.00
#
_symmetry.space_group_name_H-M   'P 1'
#
loop_
_entity.id
_entity.type
_entity.pdbx_description
1 polymer ?
#
loop_
_entity_poly.entity_id
_entity_poly.type
_entity_poly.pdbx_seq_one_letter_code
_entity_poly.pdbx_strand_id
1 'polypeptide(L)'
;MTADSVSRLISSLMPFQYPSSLRNTNPHFPIVEPALPAYNPRATSRPSLRELSERLPSPLRSRGNSTAGDMRTPPANAPPSRAMLAEAARKVEVAQDRVLAPQIGTLSSESSSTGTGTSSAGQRERNLAYLARTLAATRRFRAETRHEAGHAAANRYPPLAVIYGKDIPTVWAAHVGSREAIGRAGAYDDLAFRSGDGVVLAKEAMAPEGYALARGGRVSSDRGHITLLGDLEAVGRALQAVTRGRRKGIGLGIGIGIGRGGAAEGVGERVVVG
;
A
#
# COMPACT_ATOMS: atom_id res chain seq x y z
N MET A 1 2.06 30.86 -19.01
CA MET A 1 2.81 29.66 -19.47
C MET A 1 1.81 28.76 -20.17
N THR A 2 1.98 28.49 -21.46
CA THR A 2 1.03 27.70 -22.26
C THR A 2 1.15 26.20 -21.95
N ALA A 3 0.07 25.44 -22.19
CA ALA A 3 0.04 23.98 -21.99
C ALA A 3 1.20 23.25 -22.71
N ASP A 4 1.67 23.79 -23.83
CA ASP A 4 2.83 23.30 -24.58
C ASP A 4 4.15 23.43 -23.81
N SER A 5 4.31 24.50 -23.02
CA SER A 5 5.51 24.72 -22.21
C SER A 5 5.58 23.73 -21.04
N VAL A 6 4.43 23.37 -20.47
CA VAL A 6 4.31 22.36 -19.41
C VAL A 6 4.55 20.94 -19.95
N SER A 7 4.00 20.62 -21.14
CA SER A 7 4.23 19.34 -21.82
C SER A 7 5.71 19.11 -22.13
N ARG A 8 6.42 20.16 -22.60
CA ARG A 8 7.87 20.10 -22.83
C ARG A 8 8.69 19.93 -21.55
N LEU A 9 8.26 20.57 -20.46
CA LEU A 9 8.91 20.41 -19.15
C LEU A 9 8.75 18.97 -18.63
N ILE A 10 7.57 18.38 -18.77
CA ILE A 10 7.27 16.99 -18.35
C ILE A 10 8.07 15.98 -19.20
N SER A 11 8.15 16.18 -20.52
CA SER A 11 8.95 15.33 -21.42
C SER A 11 10.47 15.47 -21.19
N SER A 12 10.94 16.64 -20.75
CA SER A 12 12.35 16.84 -20.34
C SER A 12 12.69 16.17 -19.00
N LEU A 13 11.68 15.90 -18.15
CA LEU A 13 11.84 15.32 -16.82
C LEU A 13 11.84 13.78 -16.80
N MET A 14 11.52 13.12 -17.92
CA MET A 14 11.48 11.66 -18.06
C MET A 14 12.13 11.25 -19.39
N PRO A 15 13.33 10.64 -19.41
CA PRO A 15 13.94 10.14 -20.65
C PRO A 15 13.28 8.80 -21.02
N PHE A 16 11.98 8.83 -21.35
CA PHE A 16 11.33 7.71 -22.00
C PHE A 16 10.81 8.21 -23.34
N GLN A 17 11.58 7.87 -24.38
CA GLN A 17 11.32 8.30 -25.75
C GLN A 17 10.05 7.62 -26.24
N TYR A 18 8.92 8.32 -26.20
CA TYR A 18 7.73 7.90 -26.91
C TYR A 18 8.00 7.94 -28.42
N PRO A 19 7.72 6.88 -29.18
CA PRO A 19 7.90 6.89 -30.63
C PRO A 19 7.03 7.97 -31.27
N SER A 20 7.64 8.74 -32.16
CA SER A 20 7.13 9.97 -32.79
C SER A 20 5.99 9.78 -33.80
N SER A 21 5.26 8.66 -33.77
CA SER A 21 4.29 8.26 -34.79
C SER A 21 2.82 8.48 -34.40
N LEU A 22 2.50 9.55 -33.68
CA LEU A 22 1.11 10.03 -33.51
C LEU A 22 1.06 11.56 -33.53
N ARG A 23 1.43 12.16 -34.66
CA ARG A 23 0.85 13.44 -35.07
C ARG A 23 -0.42 13.13 -35.84
N ASN A 24 -1.54 13.04 -35.14
CA ASN A 24 -2.84 13.21 -35.79
C ASN A 24 -3.77 14.03 -34.90
N THR A 25 -4.44 14.97 -35.54
CA THR A 25 -5.21 16.09 -35.02
C THR A 25 -6.54 15.64 -34.41
N ASN A 26 -6.67 15.70 -33.08
CA ASN A 26 -7.93 16.02 -32.38
C ASN A 26 -7.68 16.14 -30.85
N PRO A 27 -8.02 17.27 -30.19
CA PRO A 27 -7.74 17.47 -28.77
C PRO A 27 -8.95 17.07 -27.93
N HIS A 28 -9.27 15.78 -27.88
CA HIS A 28 -10.28 15.30 -26.94
C HIS A 28 -9.86 13.94 -26.38
N PHE A 29 -9.01 13.98 -25.36
CA PHE A 29 -8.82 12.83 -24.46
C PHE A 29 -9.64 13.13 -23.19
N PRO A 30 -10.87 12.61 -23.06
CA PRO A 30 -11.56 12.62 -21.78
C PRO A 30 -10.83 11.65 -20.84
N ILE A 31 -10.14 12.19 -19.84
CA ILE A 31 -9.35 11.42 -18.85
C ILE A 31 -10.25 10.69 -17.82
N VAL A 32 -11.56 10.70 -18.01
CA VAL A 32 -12.52 9.99 -17.16
C VAL A 32 -13.56 9.31 -18.05
N GLU A 33 -13.11 8.47 -18.99
CA GLU A 33 -14.00 7.44 -19.50
C GLU A 33 -14.22 6.41 -18.39
N PRO A 34 -15.47 5.95 -18.16
CA PRO A 34 -15.70 4.83 -17.26
C PRO A 34 -14.85 3.65 -17.70
N ALA A 35 -14.30 2.88 -16.74
CA ALA A 35 -13.46 1.73 -17.05
C ALA A 35 -14.15 0.86 -18.09
N LEU A 36 -13.43 0.50 -19.15
CA LEU A 36 -13.96 -0.34 -20.20
C LEU A 36 -14.42 -1.67 -19.57
N PRO A 37 -15.46 -2.34 -20.10
CA PRO A 37 -15.90 -3.62 -19.55
C PRO A 37 -14.74 -4.64 -19.49
N ALA A 38 -14.84 -5.58 -18.55
CA ALA A 38 -13.78 -6.54 -18.26
C ALA A 38 -13.26 -7.23 -19.53
N TYR A 39 -11.95 -7.46 -19.58
CA TYR A 39 -11.32 -8.10 -20.74
C TYR A 39 -11.76 -9.55 -20.84
N ASN A 40 -12.54 -9.88 -21.86
CA ASN A 40 -12.83 -11.26 -22.23
C ASN A 40 -11.84 -11.71 -23.31
N PRO A 41 -10.72 -12.41 -22.97
CA PRO A 41 -9.80 -12.94 -23.97
C PRO A 41 -10.42 -14.05 -24.83
N ARG A 42 -11.69 -14.43 -24.58
CA ARG A 42 -12.36 -15.58 -25.19
C ARG A 42 -13.46 -15.20 -26.19
N ALA A 43 -13.23 -14.19 -27.02
CA ALA A 43 -14.09 -13.88 -28.16
C ALA A 43 -13.69 -14.61 -29.47
N THR A 44 -12.83 -15.62 -29.38
CA THR A 44 -12.51 -16.54 -30.48
C THR A 44 -12.43 -17.98 -29.98
N SER A 45 -13.59 -18.63 -29.85
CA SER A 45 -13.81 -20.05 -30.18
C SER A 45 -15.09 -20.58 -29.52
N ARG A 46 -16.07 -20.89 -30.38
CA ARG A 46 -17.13 -21.91 -30.26
C ARG A 46 -18.07 -21.84 -29.04
N PRO A 47 -19.41 -21.93 -29.24
CA PRO A 47 -20.37 -21.91 -28.14
C PRO A 47 -20.11 -23.09 -27.19
N SER A 48 -20.01 -22.78 -25.90
CA SER A 48 -19.82 -23.79 -24.85
C SER A 48 -21.14 -24.50 -24.56
N LEU A 49 -21.09 -25.83 -24.41
CA LEU A 49 -22.25 -26.70 -24.15
C LEU A 49 -23.03 -26.39 -22.85
N ARG A 50 -22.59 -25.41 -22.05
CA ARG A 50 -23.34 -24.95 -20.87
C ARG A 50 -24.62 -24.18 -21.22
N GLU A 51 -24.69 -23.53 -22.39
CA GLU A 51 -25.90 -22.82 -22.85
C GLU A 51 -27.03 -23.78 -23.31
N LEU A 52 -26.74 -25.07 -23.54
CA LEU A 52 -27.77 -26.07 -23.85
C LEU A 52 -28.45 -26.64 -22.61
N SER A 53 -27.87 -26.49 -21.41
CA SER A 53 -28.45 -27.01 -20.16
C SER A 53 -29.57 -26.13 -19.60
N GLU A 54 -29.75 -24.90 -20.10
CA GLU A 54 -30.79 -23.97 -19.63
C GLU A 54 -32.09 -24.06 -20.46
N ARG A 55 -32.16 -24.95 -21.46
CA ARG A 55 -33.32 -25.10 -22.35
C ARG A 55 -34.13 -26.38 -22.17
N LEU A 56 -33.98 -27.11 -21.07
CA LEU A 56 -34.82 -28.26 -20.76
C LEU A 56 -35.95 -27.88 -19.79
N PRO A 57 -37.24 -27.92 -20.21
CA PRO A 57 -38.36 -27.70 -19.31
C PRO A 57 -38.57 -28.94 -18.44
N SER A 58 -38.46 -28.81 -17.13
CA SER A 58 -38.88 -29.85 -16.18
C SER A 58 -40.17 -29.42 -15.50
N PRO A 59 -41.23 -30.25 -15.54
CA PRO A 59 -42.15 -30.23 -14.42
C PRO A 59 -42.49 -31.63 -13.88
N LEU A 60 -42.76 -31.63 -12.58
CA LEU A 60 -43.57 -32.54 -11.76
C LEU A 60 -42.87 -33.60 -10.86
N ARG A 61 -43.16 -33.39 -9.56
CA ARG A 61 -43.58 -34.34 -8.50
C ARG A 61 -42.53 -35.05 -7.64
N SER A 62 -42.37 -34.48 -6.44
CA SER A 62 -42.67 -35.03 -5.10
C SER A 62 -42.47 -36.54 -4.82
N ARG A 63 -41.56 -36.80 -3.88
CA ARG A 63 -41.51 -37.86 -2.83
C ARG A 63 -40.20 -37.60 -2.07
N GLY A 64 -40.11 -37.28 -0.79
CA GLY A 64 -40.83 -37.78 0.38
C GLY A 64 -39.98 -38.84 1.07
N ASN A 65 -39.20 -38.47 2.10
CA ASN A 65 -39.02 -39.28 3.32
C ASN A 65 -38.35 -38.46 4.45
N SER A 66 -38.77 -38.76 5.68
CA SER A 66 -38.55 -38.05 6.94
C SER A 66 -37.68 -38.89 7.88
N THR A 67 -36.89 -38.27 8.75
CA THR A 67 -36.55 -38.75 10.12
C THR A 67 -36.18 -37.51 10.96
N ALA A 68 -37.11 -36.91 11.71
CA ALA A 68 -37.43 -37.21 13.12
C ALA A 68 -36.22 -37.00 14.07
N GLY A 69 -36.25 -35.88 14.80
CA GLY A 69 -35.41 -35.57 15.95
C GLY A 69 -36.17 -34.57 16.83
N ASP A 70 -36.66 -35.09 17.95
CA ASP A 70 -37.71 -34.56 18.82
C ASP A 70 -37.26 -33.40 19.75
N MET A 71 -38.26 -32.58 20.08
CA MET A 71 -38.42 -31.50 21.07
C MET A 71 -37.32 -31.25 22.14
N ARG A 72 -36.96 -29.96 22.33
CA ARG A 72 -37.27 -29.23 23.59
C ARG A 72 -36.78 -27.77 23.59
N THR A 73 -37.72 -26.85 23.75
CA THR A 73 -37.52 -25.48 24.24
C THR A 73 -37.10 -25.50 25.72
N PRO A 74 -36.04 -24.80 26.15
CA PRO A 74 -35.79 -24.55 27.57
C PRO A 74 -36.24 -23.15 28.00
N PRO A 75 -36.57 -22.96 29.30
CA PRO A 75 -37.23 -21.76 29.82
C PRO A 75 -36.27 -20.58 30.03
N ALA A 76 -36.87 -19.38 30.05
CA ALA A 76 -36.23 -18.14 30.47
C ALA A 76 -35.89 -18.18 31.96
N ASN A 77 -34.60 -18.33 32.28
CA ASN A 77 -33.87 -17.97 33.52
C ASN A 77 -32.82 -19.03 33.88
N ALA A 78 -31.65 -18.95 33.26
CA ALA A 78 -30.43 -19.63 33.71
C ALA A 78 -29.19 -18.73 33.46
N PRO A 79 -28.18 -18.73 34.35
CA PRO A 79 -27.04 -17.83 34.25
C PRO A 79 -26.14 -18.17 33.05
N PRO A 80 -25.51 -17.16 32.40
CA PRO A 80 -24.79 -17.37 31.16
C PRO A 80 -23.52 -18.21 31.38
N SER A 81 -23.34 -19.23 30.52
CA SER A 81 -22.18 -20.10 30.54
C SER A 81 -20.91 -19.38 30.06
N ARG A 82 -19.75 -19.88 30.50
CA ARG A 82 -18.40 -19.37 30.20
C ARG A 82 -18.08 -19.21 28.71
N ALA A 83 -18.83 -19.87 27.83
CA ALA A 83 -18.75 -19.74 26.38
C ALA A 83 -19.32 -18.39 25.88
N MET A 84 -20.37 -17.85 26.50
CA MET A 84 -20.96 -16.57 26.11
C MET A 84 -20.09 -15.36 26.52
N LEU A 85 -19.29 -15.48 27.59
CA LEU A 85 -18.33 -14.45 27.99
C LEU A 85 -17.15 -14.34 27.00
N ALA A 86 -16.70 -15.46 26.44
CA ALA A 86 -15.67 -15.49 25.41
C ALA A 86 -16.18 -14.91 24.07
N GLU A 87 -17.44 -15.16 23.73
CA GLU A 87 -18.12 -14.60 22.56
C GLU A 87 -18.30 -13.07 22.68
N ALA A 88 -18.67 -12.58 23.88
CA ALA A 88 -18.83 -11.16 24.16
C ALA A 88 -17.48 -10.41 24.13
N ALA A 89 -16.41 -11.01 24.66
CA ALA A 89 -15.06 -10.43 24.59
C ALA A 89 -14.56 -10.29 23.13
N ARG A 90 -14.77 -11.30 22.29
CA ARG A 90 -14.44 -11.22 20.85
C ARG A 90 -15.28 -10.17 20.12
N LYS A 91 -16.55 -9.98 20.50
CA LYS A 91 -17.41 -8.92 19.93
C LYS A 91 -16.95 -7.51 20.32
N VAL A 92 -16.34 -7.33 21.49
CA VAL A 92 -15.81 -6.02 21.94
C VAL A 92 -14.48 -5.70 21.22
N GLU A 93 -13.61 -6.68 21.01
CA GLU A 93 -12.37 -6.51 20.23
C GLU A 93 -12.65 -6.15 18.76
N VAL A 94 -13.62 -6.83 18.13
CA VAL A 94 -14.05 -6.54 16.74
C VAL A 94 -14.77 -5.18 16.61
N ALA A 95 -15.36 -4.66 17.69
CA ALA A 95 -16.02 -3.36 17.69
C ALA A 95 -15.03 -2.19 17.79
N GLN A 96 -13.88 -2.34 18.46
CA GLN A 96 -12.85 -1.29 18.51
C GLN A 96 -12.08 -1.15 17.19
N ASP A 97 -11.97 -2.23 16.41
CA ASP A 97 -11.35 -2.20 15.08
C ASP A 97 -12.20 -1.44 14.03
N ARG A 98 -13.50 -1.25 14.29
CA ARG A 98 -14.41 -0.52 13.40
C ARG A 98 -14.35 1.00 13.53
N VAL A 99 -13.67 1.54 14.53
CA VAL A 99 -13.60 3.00 14.77
C VAL A 99 -12.48 3.66 13.95
N LEU A 100 -11.57 2.86 13.36
CA LEU A 100 -10.39 3.36 12.63
C LEU A 100 -10.34 2.94 11.15
N ALA A 101 -11.23 2.05 10.71
CA ALA A 101 -11.31 1.63 9.30
C ALA A 101 -12.24 2.56 8.49
N PRO A 102 -11.82 3.09 7.33
CA PRO A 102 -12.73 3.80 6.43
C PRO A 102 -13.78 2.80 5.92
N GLN A 103 -15.03 2.98 6.33
CA GLN A 103 -16.13 2.14 5.89
C GLN A 103 -16.48 2.47 4.44
N ILE A 104 -16.03 1.64 3.50
CA ILE A 104 -16.63 1.57 2.16
C ILE A 104 -17.88 0.68 2.32
N GLY A 105 -18.93 1.29 2.85
CA GLY A 105 -20.24 0.69 3.08
C GLY A 105 -21.17 0.99 1.92
N THR A 106 -21.57 -0.07 1.23
CA THR A 106 -22.61 -0.11 0.21
C THR A 106 -23.95 0.30 0.84
N LEU A 107 -24.48 1.47 0.48
CA LEU A 107 -25.89 1.79 0.72
C LEU A 107 -26.54 2.20 -0.60
N SER A 108 -27.59 1.44 -0.89
CA SER A 108 -28.50 1.46 -2.02
C SER A 108 -29.13 2.83 -2.30
N SER A 109 -28.94 3.27 -3.54
CA SER A 109 -29.99 3.76 -4.45
C SER A 109 -31.05 4.71 -3.87
N GLU A 110 -30.68 5.98 -3.71
CA GLU A 110 -31.59 7.09 -4.01
C GLU A 110 -30.90 8.02 -5.01
N SER A 111 -31.43 7.99 -6.23
CA SER A 111 -31.01 8.75 -7.38
C SER A 111 -31.31 10.24 -7.18
N SER A 112 -30.29 11.03 -6.87
CA SER A 112 -30.19 12.43 -7.28
C SER A 112 -29.24 12.53 -8.48
N SER A 113 -29.89 12.55 -9.64
CA SER A 113 -29.42 12.94 -10.96
C SER A 113 -28.10 13.71 -11.07
N THR A 114 -27.27 13.23 -12.02
CA THR A 114 -26.33 13.99 -12.87
C THR A 114 -25.13 14.66 -12.20
N GLY A 115 -24.09 13.85 -11.97
CA GLY A 115 -22.70 14.28 -12.05
C GLY A 115 -22.03 13.78 -13.34
N THR A 116 -22.55 14.16 -14.51
CA THR A 116 -21.79 14.07 -15.77
C THR A 116 -20.58 14.99 -15.64
N GLY A 117 -19.47 14.44 -15.13
CA GLY A 117 -18.20 15.15 -14.99
C GLY A 117 -17.55 15.36 -16.35
N THR A 118 -18.07 16.30 -17.13
CA THR A 118 -17.26 16.96 -18.16
C THR A 118 -16.12 17.65 -17.41
N SER A 119 -14.93 17.04 -17.41
CA SER A 119 -13.74 17.72 -16.90
C SER A 119 -13.53 18.93 -17.80
N SER A 120 -14.02 20.09 -17.36
CA SER A 120 -13.88 21.33 -18.12
C SER A 120 -12.39 21.56 -18.40
N ALA A 121 -12.07 22.20 -19.53
CA ALA A 121 -10.69 22.48 -19.92
C ALA A 121 -9.87 23.12 -18.77
N GLY A 122 -10.55 23.94 -17.93
CA GLY A 122 -9.97 24.53 -16.72
C GLY A 122 -9.59 23.52 -15.63
N GLN A 123 -10.33 22.41 -15.44
CA GLN A 123 -9.93 21.37 -14.50
C GLN A 123 -8.67 20.63 -14.95
N ARG A 124 -8.55 20.36 -16.25
CA ARG A 124 -7.35 19.73 -16.82
C ARG A 124 -6.12 20.60 -16.65
N GLU A 125 -6.24 21.88 -16.97
CA GLU A 125 -5.14 22.85 -16.81
C GLU A 125 -4.70 22.94 -15.34
N ARG A 126 -5.64 23.01 -14.39
CA ARG A 126 -5.35 22.97 -12.95
C ARG A 126 -4.61 21.70 -12.54
N ASN A 127 -5.06 20.53 -13.01
CA ASN A 127 -4.43 19.24 -12.70
C ASN A 127 -2.99 19.18 -13.24
N LEU A 128 -2.77 19.63 -14.48
CA LEU A 128 -1.42 19.67 -15.07
C LEU A 128 -0.50 20.66 -14.35
N ALA A 129 -1.00 21.83 -13.99
CA ALA A 129 -0.24 22.81 -13.21
C ALA A 129 0.13 22.26 -11.82
N TYR A 130 -0.80 21.59 -11.16
CA TYR A 130 -0.56 20.90 -9.89
C TYR A 130 0.51 19.81 -10.04
N LEU A 131 0.38 18.95 -11.05
CA LEU A 131 1.31 17.85 -11.29
C LEU A 131 2.72 18.37 -11.59
N ALA A 132 2.85 19.38 -12.46
CA ALA A 132 4.14 19.98 -12.80
C ALA A 132 4.85 20.55 -11.57
N ARG A 133 4.13 21.31 -10.73
CA ARG A 133 4.67 21.84 -9.47
C ARG A 133 5.09 20.73 -8.52
N THR A 134 4.25 19.72 -8.34
CA THR A 134 4.48 18.62 -7.40
C THR A 134 5.67 17.77 -7.84
N LEU A 135 5.75 17.38 -9.10
CA LEU A 135 6.88 16.60 -9.62
C LEU A 135 8.20 17.37 -9.53
N ALA A 136 8.19 18.68 -9.81
CA ALA A 136 9.39 19.52 -9.65
C ALA A 136 9.83 19.59 -8.19
N ALA A 137 8.90 19.81 -7.25
CA ALA A 137 9.19 19.85 -5.82
C ALA A 137 9.69 18.48 -5.31
N THR A 138 9.04 17.38 -5.69
CA THR A 138 9.46 16.03 -5.32
C THR A 138 10.83 15.69 -5.88
N ARG A 139 11.14 16.06 -7.14
CA ARG A 139 12.47 15.85 -7.73
C ARG A 139 13.54 16.59 -6.94
N ARG A 140 13.30 17.86 -6.59
CA ARG A 140 14.21 18.67 -5.79
C ARG A 140 14.43 18.05 -4.41
N PHE A 141 13.35 17.72 -3.72
CA PHE A 141 13.41 17.06 -2.41
C PHE A 141 14.21 15.74 -2.44
N ARG A 142 14.00 14.90 -3.46
CA ARG A 142 14.76 13.66 -3.65
C ARG A 142 16.24 13.90 -3.94
N ALA A 143 16.61 15.05 -4.52
CA ALA A 143 18.01 15.39 -4.76
C ALA A 143 18.68 15.88 -3.46
N GLU A 144 17.98 16.70 -2.67
CA GLU A 144 18.45 17.26 -1.40
C GLU A 144 18.57 16.20 -0.28
N THR A 145 17.80 15.10 -0.38
CA THR A 145 17.83 13.99 0.59
C THR A 145 18.85 12.90 0.25
N ARG A 146 19.68 13.10 -0.77
CA ARG A 146 20.73 12.13 -1.11
C ARG A 146 21.82 12.13 -0.05
N HIS A 147 22.39 10.94 0.16
CA HIS A 147 23.54 10.80 1.02
C HIS A 147 24.77 11.53 0.44
N GLU A 148 25.47 12.25 1.29
CA GLU A 148 26.71 12.97 1.00
C GLU A 148 27.85 12.35 1.80
N ALA A 149 28.81 11.75 1.11
CA ALA A 149 29.93 11.07 1.75
C ALA A 149 30.77 11.99 2.67
N GLY A 150 30.87 13.28 2.34
CA GLY A 150 31.55 14.26 3.18
C GLY A 150 30.87 14.47 4.55
N HIS A 151 29.54 14.41 4.61
CA HIS A 151 28.80 14.49 5.86
C HIS A 151 28.97 13.24 6.71
N ALA A 152 29.00 12.06 6.09
CA ALA A 152 29.29 10.81 6.79
C ALA A 152 30.72 10.81 7.35
N ALA A 153 31.71 11.16 6.52
CA ALA A 153 33.11 11.26 6.94
C ALA A 153 33.28 12.25 8.09
N ALA A 154 32.62 13.40 8.03
CA ALA A 154 32.63 14.41 9.09
C ALA A 154 31.74 14.08 10.29
N ASN A 155 31.14 12.88 10.38
CA ASN A 155 30.23 12.47 11.46
C ASN A 155 29.08 13.48 11.72
N ARG A 156 28.46 13.97 10.64
CA ARG A 156 27.38 14.97 10.70
C ARG A 156 25.98 14.38 10.66
N TYR A 157 25.82 13.17 10.12
CA TYR A 157 24.51 12.52 10.10
C TYR A 157 24.08 12.10 11.52
N PRO A 158 22.82 12.38 11.92
CA PRO A 158 22.32 11.96 13.22
C PRO A 158 22.23 10.43 13.30
N PRO A 159 22.19 9.85 14.51
CA PRO A 159 21.90 8.43 14.66
C PRO A 159 20.49 8.13 14.13
N LEU A 160 20.39 7.15 13.24
CA LEU A 160 19.14 6.73 12.61
C LEU A 160 18.66 5.38 13.14
N ALA A 161 17.35 5.19 13.18
CA ALA A 161 16.71 3.90 13.42
C ALA A 161 15.52 3.73 12.46
N VAL A 162 15.20 2.48 12.15
CA VAL A 162 14.10 2.07 11.27
C VAL A 162 13.26 1.05 12.01
N ILE A 163 11.96 1.32 12.07
CA ILE A 163 10.93 0.36 12.46
C ILE A 163 10.23 -0.05 11.17
N TYR A 164 10.06 -1.35 10.94
CA TYR A 164 9.45 -1.85 9.71
C TYR A 164 8.58 -3.09 9.98
N GLY A 165 7.47 -3.21 9.25
CA GLY A 165 6.70 -4.44 9.19
C GLY A 165 7.34 -5.43 8.22
N LYS A 166 7.33 -6.72 8.58
CA LYS A 166 7.88 -7.79 7.75
C LYS A 166 6.87 -8.90 7.44
N ASP A 167 5.91 -9.12 8.33
CA ASP A 167 5.13 -10.36 8.33
C ASP A 167 3.78 -10.23 7.61
N ILE A 168 3.44 -9.02 7.13
CA ILE A 168 2.17 -8.77 6.44
C ILE A 168 2.37 -8.86 4.93
N PRO A 169 1.52 -9.63 4.21
CA PRO A 169 1.54 -9.67 2.76
C PRO A 169 1.26 -8.28 2.16
N THR A 170 2.21 -7.77 1.39
CA THR A 170 2.13 -6.49 0.69
C THR A 170 2.24 -6.72 -0.82
N VAL A 171 1.15 -6.47 -1.56
CA VAL A 171 1.10 -5.34 -2.50
C VAL A 171 2.35 -4.99 -3.31
N TRP A 172 2.98 -5.84 -4.13
CA TRP A 172 4.16 -5.39 -4.92
C TRP A 172 3.94 -5.29 -6.43
N ALA A 173 3.03 -6.06 -7.00
CA ALA A 173 2.69 -5.99 -8.42
C ALA A 173 1.27 -6.50 -8.67
N ALA A 174 0.69 -6.10 -9.80
CA ALA A 174 -0.53 -6.69 -10.36
C ALA A 174 -0.19 -7.21 -11.76
N HIS A 175 -0.55 -8.46 -12.04
CA HIS A 175 -0.38 -9.03 -13.36
C HIS A 175 -1.55 -8.60 -14.25
N VAL A 176 -1.22 -8.02 -15.41
CA VAL A 176 -2.21 -7.56 -16.39
C VAL A 176 -1.95 -8.30 -17.70
N GLY A 177 -2.98 -8.96 -18.25
CA GLY A 177 -2.82 -9.83 -19.42
C GLY A 177 -2.39 -9.11 -20.71
N SER A 178 -2.67 -7.81 -20.86
CA SER A 178 -2.20 -7.01 -21.99
C SER A 178 -2.23 -5.49 -21.69
N ARG A 179 -1.59 -4.68 -22.54
CA ARG A 179 -1.61 -3.22 -22.41
C ARG A 179 -3.02 -2.65 -22.57
N GLU A 180 -3.84 -3.23 -23.42
CA GLU A 180 -5.23 -2.83 -23.64
C GLU A 180 -6.11 -3.17 -22.43
N ALA A 181 -5.73 -4.20 -21.65
CA ALA A 181 -6.47 -4.58 -20.46
C ALA A 181 -6.32 -3.57 -19.31
N ILE A 182 -5.25 -2.77 -19.26
CA ILE A 182 -5.00 -1.73 -18.23
C ILE A 182 -6.19 -0.78 -18.03
N GLY A 183 -6.92 -0.45 -19.10
CA GLY A 183 -8.08 0.44 -19.07
C GLY A 183 -9.42 -0.25 -18.79
N ARG A 184 -9.43 -1.57 -18.57
CA ARG A 184 -10.64 -2.37 -18.36
C ARG A 184 -10.87 -2.65 -16.88
N ALA A 185 -12.12 -2.84 -16.50
CA ALA A 185 -12.52 -3.27 -15.17
C ALA A 185 -11.92 -4.66 -14.85
N GLY A 186 -11.50 -4.87 -13.60
CA GLY A 186 -10.91 -6.13 -13.13
C GLY A 186 -9.47 -6.40 -13.63
N ALA A 187 -8.84 -5.44 -14.30
CA ALA A 187 -7.49 -5.61 -14.83
C ALA A 187 -6.40 -5.82 -13.75
N TYR A 188 -6.70 -5.48 -12.50
CA TYR A 188 -5.75 -5.50 -11.38
C TYR A 188 -6.15 -6.48 -10.28
N ASP A 189 -6.95 -7.50 -10.60
CA ASP A 189 -7.41 -8.49 -9.60
C ASP A 189 -6.35 -9.58 -9.32
N ASP A 190 -5.40 -9.80 -10.23
CA ASP A 190 -4.30 -10.76 -10.07
C ASP A 190 -3.09 -10.09 -9.37
N LEU A 191 -3.11 -10.10 -8.04
CA LEU A 191 -2.13 -9.41 -7.20
C LEU A 191 -1.00 -10.34 -6.75
N ALA A 192 0.23 -9.85 -6.85
CA ALA A 192 1.42 -10.51 -6.32
C ALA A 192 1.86 -9.86 -5.00
N PHE A 193 2.24 -10.69 -4.03
CA PHE A 193 2.56 -10.27 -2.67
C PHE A 193 4.01 -10.57 -2.30
N ARG A 194 4.59 -9.72 -1.45
CA ARG A 194 5.89 -9.87 -0.79
C ARG A 194 5.77 -9.45 0.67
N SER A 195 6.79 -9.74 1.48
CA SER A 195 6.87 -9.35 2.89
C SER A 195 6.90 -7.83 3.08
N GLY A 196 6.04 -7.29 3.95
CA GLY A 196 5.99 -5.88 4.31
C GLY A 196 5.05 -5.60 5.48
N ASP A 197 4.46 -4.40 5.49
CA ASP A 197 3.52 -3.93 6.52
C ASP A 197 2.06 -3.80 6.02
N GLY A 198 1.75 -4.36 4.85
CA GLY A 198 0.48 -4.21 4.13
C GLY A 198 0.44 -3.05 3.13
N VAL A 199 1.44 -2.16 3.14
CA VAL A 199 1.53 -1.00 2.22
C VAL A 199 2.93 -0.88 1.62
N VAL A 200 3.96 -0.86 2.47
CA VAL A 200 5.37 -0.72 2.12
C VAL A 200 6.04 -2.09 2.24
N LEU A 201 6.91 -2.44 1.29
CA LEU A 201 7.70 -3.66 1.41
C LEU A 201 8.79 -3.50 2.46
N ALA A 202 9.08 -4.58 3.17
CA ALA A 202 10.13 -4.62 4.19
C ALA A 202 11.51 -4.20 3.63
N LYS A 203 11.77 -4.49 2.34
CA LYS A 203 13.01 -4.11 1.67
C LYS A 203 13.09 -2.61 1.40
N GLU A 204 12.00 -1.99 0.95
CA GLU A 204 11.96 -0.55 0.66
C GLU A 204 11.88 0.31 1.93
N ALA A 205 11.44 -0.25 3.06
CA ALA A 205 11.45 0.43 4.35
C ALA A 205 12.86 0.64 4.93
N MET A 206 13.90 0.00 4.36
CA MET A 206 15.26 0.11 4.86
C MET A 206 15.86 1.50 4.58
N ALA A 207 16.85 1.88 5.38
CA ALA A 207 17.58 3.12 5.14
C ALA A 207 18.18 3.13 3.72
N PRO A 208 18.13 4.26 3.00
CA PRO A 208 18.73 4.36 1.68
C PRO A 208 20.24 4.12 1.72
N GLU A 209 20.81 3.80 0.57
CA GLU A 209 22.24 3.59 0.42
C GLU A 209 23.05 4.78 0.96
N GLY A 210 24.17 4.47 1.63
CA GLY A 210 25.04 5.44 2.30
C GLY A 210 24.62 5.75 3.74
N TYR A 211 23.33 5.68 4.07
CA TYR A 211 22.89 5.89 5.45
C TYR A 211 23.13 4.66 6.31
N ALA A 212 23.73 4.89 7.49
CA ALA A 212 23.96 3.85 8.49
C ALA A 212 22.96 3.96 9.65
N LEU A 213 22.44 2.82 10.08
CA LEU A 213 21.61 2.74 11.28
C LEU A 213 22.49 2.69 12.53
N ALA A 214 22.01 3.31 13.61
CA ALA A 214 22.62 3.14 14.93
C ALA A 214 22.57 1.66 15.33
N ARG A 215 23.56 1.20 16.11
CA ARG A 215 23.60 -0.20 16.59
C ARG A 215 22.29 -0.53 17.32
N GLY A 216 21.60 -1.58 16.87
CA GLY A 216 20.29 -1.99 17.39
C GLY A 216 19.12 -1.13 16.90
N GLY A 217 19.34 -0.23 15.95
CA GLY A 217 18.32 0.66 15.40
C GLY A 217 17.51 0.06 14.26
N ARG A 218 17.73 -1.21 13.89
CA ARG A 218 16.88 -1.94 12.94
C ARG A 218 15.91 -2.81 13.74
N VAL A 219 14.63 -2.43 13.75
CA VAL A 219 13.61 -3.07 14.59
C VAL A 219 12.48 -3.56 13.69
N SER A 220 12.23 -4.87 13.69
CA SER A 220 11.05 -5.44 13.03
C SER A 220 9.85 -5.41 13.96
N SER A 221 8.68 -5.18 13.40
CA SER A 221 7.38 -5.30 14.06
C SER A 221 6.47 -6.22 13.26
N ASP A 222 5.53 -6.87 13.94
CA ASP A 222 4.45 -7.66 13.36
C ASP A 222 3.21 -6.80 13.03
N ARG A 223 3.23 -5.52 13.43
CA ARG A 223 2.13 -4.57 13.19
C ARG A 223 2.11 -4.07 11.75
N GLY A 224 0.90 -3.86 11.25
CA GLY A 224 0.65 -3.26 9.93
C GLY A 224 0.89 -1.77 9.91
N HIS A 225 0.94 -1.22 8.70
CA HIS A 225 1.31 0.17 8.40
C HIS A 225 0.66 1.20 9.34
N ILE A 226 -0.66 1.11 9.53
CA ILE A 226 -1.43 2.06 10.36
C ILE A 226 -1.15 1.85 11.86
N THR A 227 -0.94 0.62 12.27
CA THR A 227 -0.74 0.23 13.67
C THR A 227 0.73 0.19 14.10
N LEU A 228 1.66 0.49 13.18
CA LEU A 228 3.10 0.28 13.38
C LEU A 228 3.65 1.07 14.58
N LEU A 229 3.20 2.31 14.76
CA LEU A 229 3.58 3.14 15.90
C LEU A 229 2.86 2.77 17.20
N GLY A 230 1.86 1.90 17.14
CA GLY A 230 1.20 1.30 18.30
C GLY A 230 2.04 0.21 18.97
N ASP A 231 3.06 -0.33 18.29
CA ASP A 231 4.05 -1.22 18.89
C ASP A 231 5.03 -0.42 19.75
N LEU A 232 4.63 -0.13 20.98
CA LEU A 232 5.41 0.68 21.92
C LEU A 232 6.76 0.01 22.28
N GLU A 233 6.86 -1.31 22.20
CA GLU A 233 8.12 -2.00 22.42
C GLU A 233 9.10 -1.75 21.27
N ALA A 234 8.65 -1.89 20.01
CA ALA A 234 9.48 -1.58 18.85
C ALA A 234 9.90 -0.10 18.83
N VAL A 235 8.96 0.80 19.11
CA VAL A 235 9.23 2.25 19.23
C VAL A 235 10.26 2.52 20.32
N GLY A 236 10.09 1.93 21.51
CA GLY A 236 11.03 2.08 22.62
C GLY A 236 12.45 1.62 22.27
N ARG A 237 12.58 0.46 21.61
CA ARG A 237 13.89 -0.06 21.15
C ARG A 237 14.55 0.85 20.11
N ALA A 238 13.79 1.37 19.15
CA ALA A 238 14.30 2.30 18.14
C ALA A 238 14.79 3.61 18.77
N LEU A 239 13.98 4.20 19.67
CA LEU A 239 14.36 5.42 20.40
C LEU A 239 15.60 5.19 21.25
N GLN A 240 15.68 4.07 21.97
CA GLN A 240 16.85 3.71 22.77
C GLN A 240 18.12 3.60 21.91
N ALA A 241 18.03 3.03 20.70
CA ALA A 241 19.15 2.94 19.77
C ALA A 241 19.63 4.32 19.32
N VAL A 242 18.70 5.24 19.00
CA VAL A 242 19.01 6.64 18.64
C VAL A 242 19.68 7.37 19.80
N THR A 243 19.10 7.32 21.00
CA THR A 243 19.66 7.96 22.20
C THR A 243 21.05 7.43 22.53
N ARG A 244 21.24 6.11 22.48
CA ARG A 244 22.56 5.48 22.70
C ARG A 244 23.57 5.89 21.63
N GLY A 245 23.15 5.92 20.35
CA GLY A 245 23.99 6.39 19.26
C GLY A 245 24.45 7.82 19.47
N ARG A 246 23.54 8.70 19.91
CA ARG A 246 23.86 10.10 20.21
C ARG A 246 24.84 10.23 21.37
N ARG A 247 24.65 9.49 22.45
CA ARG A 247 25.58 9.47 23.61
C ARG A 247 26.98 8.99 23.24
N LYS A 248 27.09 8.12 22.22
CA LYS A 248 28.37 7.66 21.67
C LYS A 248 29.00 8.64 20.68
N GLY A 249 28.38 9.79 20.45
CA GLY A 249 28.91 10.85 19.62
C GLY A 249 28.51 10.82 18.15
N ILE A 250 27.56 9.95 17.73
CA ILE A 250 27.08 9.95 16.34
C ILE A 250 26.38 11.29 16.02
N GLY A 251 26.77 11.90 14.90
CA GLY A 251 26.19 13.15 14.41
C GLY A 251 26.64 14.41 15.16
N LEU A 252 27.75 14.37 15.89
CA LEU A 252 28.31 15.52 16.63
C LEU A 252 29.46 16.22 15.90
N GLY A 253 29.88 15.74 14.73
CA GLY A 253 31.09 16.21 14.09
C GLY A 253 32.35 15.54 14.63
N ILE A 254 33.45 15.65 13.87
CA ILE A 254 34.79 15.29 14.37
C ILE A 254 35.30 16.47 15.21
N GLY A 255 35.38 16.31 16.53
CA GLY A 255 35.95 17.32 17.45
C GLY A 255 35.12 17.64 18.69
N ILE A 256 33.82 17.34 18.70
CA ILE A 256 32.92 17.61 19.85
C ILE A 256 32.70 16.36 20.71
N GLY A 257 33.03 15.16 20.19
CA GLY A 257 32.64 13.87 20.75
C GLY A 257 33.64 13.14 21.66
N ILE A 258 34.72 13.75 22.12
CA ILE A 258 35.65 13.11 23.08
C ILE A 258 35.29 13.57 24.50
N GLY A 259 34.27 12.92 25.06
CA GLY A 259 33.89 13.05 26.46
C GLY A 259 33.58 11.69 27.06
N ARG A 260 34.60 11.02 27.61
CA ARG A 260 34.55 9.87 28.54
C ARG A 260 33.61 8.71 28.17
N GLY A 261 34.16 7.62 27.62
CA GLY A 261 33.51 6.31 27.71
C GLY A 261 34.03 5.23 26.77
N GLY A 262 35.15 4.60 27.13
CA GLY A 262 35.45 3.22 26.73
C GLY A 262 36.23 3.05 25.43
N ALA A 263 37.56 3.02 25.56
CA ALA A 263 38.37 2.15 24.73
C ALA A 263 37.92 0.70 24.99
N ALA A 264 37.26 0.08 24.02
CA ALA A 264 37.07 -1.36 23.95
C ALA A 264 36.96 -1.74 22.47
N GLU A 265 38.12 -2.16 21.97
CA GLU A 265 38.37 -3.13 20.91
C GLU A 265 37.14 -3.98 20.50
N GLY A 266 36.87 -4.04 19.20
CA GLY A 266 35.76 -4.82 18.64
C GLY A 266 35.95 -4.95 17.13
N VAL A 267 36.72 -5.97 16.77
CA VAL A 267 37.02 -6.46 15.42
C VAL A 267 35.78 -6.42 14.51
N GLY A 268 35.95 -5.83 13.33
CA GLY A 268 34.91 -5.74 12.32
C GLY A 268 34.60 -7.10 11.71
N GLU A 269 33.40 -7.61 11.98
CA GLU A 269 32.81 -8.69 11.20
C GLU A 269 32.03 -8.06 10.03
N ARG A 270 32.64 -8.09 8.84
CA ARG A 270 31.93 -7.85 7.58
C ARG A 270 31.03 -9.06 7.33
N VAL A 271 29.73 -8.91 7.56
CA VAL A 271 28.75 -9.85 7.02
C VAL A 271 28.62 -9.57 5.52
N VAL A 272 29.34 -10.36 4.73
CA VAL A 272 29.11 -10.51 3.29
C VAL A 272 27.85 -11.36 3.14
N VAL A 273 26.76 -10.76 2.67
CA VAL A 273 25.55 -11.51 2.30
C VAL A 273 25.72 -11.90 0.83
N GLY A 274 25.92 -13.19 0.59
CA GLY A 274 25.65 -13.85 -0.69
C GLY A 274 24.17 -14.14 -0.89
#